data_AF-A0A246IX48-F1
#
_entry.id   AF-A0A246IX48-F1
#
_cell.length_a   1.000
_cell.length_b   1.000
_cell.length_c   1.000
_cell.angle_alpha   90.00
_cell.angle_beta   90.00
_cell.angle_gamma   90.00
#
_symmetry.space_group_name_H-M   'P 1'
#
loop_
_entity.id
_entity.type
_entity.pdbx_description
1 polymer ?
#
loop_
_entity_poly.entity_id
_entity_poly.type
_entity_poly.pdbx_seq_one_letter_code
_entity_poly.pdbx_strand_id
1 'polypeptide(L)'
;MVILMNEREAPSLESQPSVRLGPWRVFRSVAGELHICSELAPGQLRFTSALSRMDFFAGVAVTSSGREYTFLTPPAHDADVQTMIEAMAVNCGLNIAVDVSDLWWKAILHGPDALPDTDLAVMMCPQRTPPTARG
;
A
#
# COMPACT_ATOMS: atom_id res chain seq x y z
N MET A 1 -20.23 -11.45 9.67
CA MET A 1 -20.48 -10.60 8.49
C MET A 1 -19.79 -11.25 7.30
N VAL A 2 -20.51 -11.55 6.22
CA VAL A 2 -19.92 -12.09 4.98
C VAL A 2 -19.67 -10.90 4.07
N ILE A 3 -18.40 -10.57 3.82
CA ILE A 3 -18.03 -9.50 2.88
C ILE A 3 -17.88 -10.15 1.51
N LEU A 4 -18.78 -9.83 0.58
CA LEU A 4 -18.67 -10.23 -0.82
C LEU A 4 -17.67 -9.30 -1.51
N MET A 5 -16.44 -9.79 -1.70
CA MET A 5 -15.42 -9.05 -2.41
C MET A 5 -15.51 -9.35 -3.90
N ASN A 6 -15.75 -8.31 -4.70
CA ASN A 6 -15.66 -8.42 -6.14
C ASN A 6 -14.19 -8.35 -6.55
N GLU A 7 -13.53 -9.51 -6.59
CA GLU A 7 -12.15 -9.63 -7.07
C GLU A 7 -12.12 -9.26 -8.56
N ARG A 8 -11.63 -8.06 -8.84
CA ARG A 8 -11.41 -7.58 -10.20
C ARG A 8 -9.95 -7.23 -10.37
N GLU A 9 -9.37 -7.69 -11.47
CA GLU A 9 -8.02 -7.30 -11.84
C GLU A 9 -7.92 -5.78 -11.96
N ALA A 10 -6.82 -5.22 -11.46
CA ALA A 10 -6.56 -3.79 -11.60
C ALA A 10 -6.44 -3.44 -13.11
N PRO A 11 -6.83 -2.22 -13.53
CA PRO A 11 -6.57 -1.74 -14.89
C PRO A 11 -5.07 -1.85 -15.22
N SER A 12 -4.68 -1.90 -16.50
CA SER A 12 -3.26 -1.93 -16.88
C SER A 12 -2.50 -0.69 -16.36
N LEU A 13 -1.17 -0.80 -16.17
CA LEU A 13 -0.33 0.33 -15.77
C LEU A 13 -0.44 1.50 -16.75
N GLU A 14 -0.44 1.22 -18.05
CA GLU A 14 -0.56 2.22 -19.11
C GLU A 14 -1.88 3.00 -19.03
N SER A 15 -2.98 2.33 -18.67
CA SER A 15 -4.30 2.96 -18.57
C SER A 15 -4.49 3.79 -17.31
N GLN A 16 -3.76 3.49 -16.23
CA GLN A 16 -3.88 4.18 -14.96
C GLN A 16 -2.52 4.15 -14.22
N PRO A 17 -1.55 4.97 -14.66
CA PRO A 17 -0.18 4.95 -14.14
C PRO A 17 -0.08 5.54 -12.72
N SER A 18 -1.02 6.42 -12.36
CA SER A 18 -1.11 7.04 -11.04
C SER A 18 -2.52 6.93 -10.47
N VAL A 19 -2.61 6.80 -9.14
CA VAL A 19 -3.85 6.65 -8.40
C VAL A 19 -3.83 7.57 -7.19
N ARG A 20 -4.88 8.37 -7.04
CA ARG A 20 -5.13 9.11 -5.79
C ARG A 20 -5.86 8.18 -4.84
N LEU A 21 -5.31 7.98 -3.65
CA LEU A 21 -5.92 7.10 -2.66
C LEU A 21 -7.17 7.75 -2.07
N GLY A 22 -8.24 6.96 -1.97
CA GLY A 22 -9.40 7.26 -1.13
C GLY A 22 -9.12 6.85 0.32
N PRO A 23 -10.09 6.33 1.08
CA PRO A 23 -9.80 5.68 2.35
C PRO A 23 -8.75 4.57 2.16
N TRP A 24 -7.71 4.57 2.99
CA TRP A 24 -6.55 3.68 2.81
C TRP A 24 -5.98 3.18 4.14
N ARG A 25 -5.29 2.05 4.05
CA ARG A 25 -4.41 1.46 5.09
C ARG A 25 -3.16 0.88 4.45
N VAL A 26 -2.08 0.78 5.22
CA VAL A 26 -0.80 0.16 4.83
C VAL A 26 -0.52 -1.00 5.77
N PHE A 27 -0.22 -2.16 5.17
CA PHE A 27 0.08 -3.39 5.88
C PHE A 27 1.51 -3.84 5.59
N ARG A 28 2.21 -4.27 6.64
CA ARG A 28 3.52 -4.90 6.54
C ARG A 28 3.38 -6.40 6.66
N SER A 29 3.74 -7.14 5.62
CA SER A 29 3.78 -8.60 5.64
C SER A 29 4.89 -9.12 6.56
N VAL A 30 4.86 -10.41 6.89
CA VAL A 30 5.93 -11.04 7.67
C VAL A 30 7.27 -11.09 6.93
N ALA A 31 7.24 -11.04 5.59
CA ALA A 31 8.43 -10.87 4.79
C ALA A 31 8.99 -9.43 4.84
N GLY A 32 8.31 -8.51 5.52
CA GLY A 32 8.66 -7.09 5.61
C GLY A 32 8.18 -6.25 4.44
N GLU A 33 7.44 -6.83 3.48
CA GLU A 33 6.92 -6.10 2.34
C GLU A 33 5.74 -5.22 2.76
N LEU A 34 5.67 -4.02 2.21
CA LEU A 34 4.59 -3.07 2.50
C LEU A 34 3.57 -3.10 1.36
N HIS A 35 2.30 -3.11 1.69
CA HIS A 35 1.19 -3.15 0.75
C HIS A 35 0.16 -2.10 1.12
N ILE A 36 -0.42 -1.46 0.12
CA ILE A 36 -1.53 -0.51 0.31
C ILE A 36 -2.83 -1.25 0.04
N CYS A 37 -3.81 -1.06 0.92
CA CYS A 37 -5.20 -1.40 0.65
C CYS A 37 -6.02 -0.10 0.69
N SER A 38 -6.85 0.13 -0.33
CA SER A 38 -7.65 1.36 -0.40
C SER A 38 -8.98 1.12 -1.07
N GLU A 39 -10.01 1.82 -0.59
CA GLU A 39 -11.28 1.94 -1.26
C GLU A 39 -11.22 3.03 -2.32
N LEU A 40 -11.33 2.65 -3.60
CA LEU A 40 -11.29 3.60 -4.72
C LEU A 40 -12.67 4.13 -5.11
N ALA A 41 -13.71 3.37 -4.78
CA ALA A 41 -15.11 3.72 -4.90
C ALA A 41 -15.89 2.89 -3.86
N PRO A 42 -17.12 3.28 -3.47
CA PRO A 42 -17.90 2.54 -2.48
C PRO A 42 -17.97 1.03 -2.78
N GLY A 43 -17.44 0.22 -1.86
CA GLY A 43 -17.36 -1.25 -1.96
C GLY A 43 -16.31 -1.80 -2.93
N GLN A 44 -15.49 -0.95 -3.54
CA GLN A 44 -14.40 -1.33 -4.45
C GLN A 44 -13.05 -1.14 -3.79
N LEU A 45 -12.55 -2.21 -3.18
CA LEU A 45 -11.22 -2.25 -2.62
C LEU A 45 -10.17 -2.61 -3.68
N ARG A 46 -9.01 -1.99 -3.54
CA ARG A 46 -7.79 -2.35 -4.25
C ARG A 46 -6.72 -2.71 -3.25
N PHE A 47 -6.12 -3.88 -3.48
CA PHE A 47 -4.92 -4.31 -2.79
C PHE A 47 -3.73 -4.23 -3.75
N THR A 48 -2.63 -3.60 -3.33
CA THR A 48 -1.48 -3.37 -4.21
C THR A 48 -0.43 -4.48 -4.11
N SER A 49 0.40 -4.60 -5.16
CA SER A 49 1.67 -5.28 -5.01
C SER A 49 2.58 -4.55 -4.01
N ALA A 50 3.69 -5.19 -3.61
CA ALA A 50 4.63 -4.64 -2.64
C ALA A 50 5.13 -3.25 -3.04
N LEU A 51 5.31 -2.37 -2.07
CA LEU A 51 5.92 -1.06 -2.28
C LEU A 51 7.40 -1.21 -2.60
N SER A 52 7.87 -0.40 -3.54
CA SER A 52 9.25 -0.39 -4.03
C SER A 52 9.98 0.91 -3.68
N ARG A 53 9.25 2.03 -3.55
CA ARG A 53 9.78 3.33 -3.10
C ARG A 53 8.66 4.17 -2.51
N MET A 54 9.04 5.12 -1.66
CA MET A 54 8.16 6.13 -1.07
C MET A 54 8.88 7.48 -1.05
N ASP A 55 8.20 8.51 -1.55
CA ASP A 55 8.53 9.91 -1.31
C ASP A 55 7.60 10.43 -0.21
N PHE A 56 8.13 10.57 1.01
CA PHE A 56 7.37 11.04 2.16
C PHE A 56 6.95 12.50 2.05
N PHE A 57 7.82 13.35 1.50
CA PHE A 57 7.55 14.78 1.39
C PHE A 57 6.46 15.05 0.35
N ALA A 58 6.45 14.28 -0.74
CA ALA A 58 5.40 14.36 -1.75
C ALA A 58 4.15 13.53 -1.38
N GLY A 59 4.25 12.61 -0.40
CA GLY A 59 3.19 11.66 -0.09
C GLY A 59 2.90 10.72 -1.27
N VAL A 60 3.94 10.19 -1.93
CA VAL A 60 3.80 9.34 -3.12
C VAL A 60 4.54 8.02 -2.94
N ALA A 61 3.80 6.91 -2.93
CA ALA A 61 4.36 5.56 -2.98
C ALA A 61 4.36 5.01 -4.40
N VAL A 62 5.34 4.17 -4.72
CA VAL A 62 5.37 3.42 -5.97
C VAL A 62 5.52 1.94 -5.68
N THR A 63 4.65 1.16 -6.30
CA THR A 63 4.61 -0.30 -6.15
C THR A 63 5.62 -0.98 -7.07
N SER A 64 5.91 -2.26 -6.82
CA SER A 64 6.77 -3.11 -7.67
C SER A 64 6.24 -3.24 -9.11
N SER A 65 4.95 -3.01 -9.33
CA SER A 65 4.37 -2.90 -10.67
C SER A 65 4.73 -1.61 -11.42
N GLY A 66 5.34 -0.64 -10.75
CA GLY A 66 5.64 0.69 -11.28
C GLY A 66 4.51 1.72 -11.10
N ARG A 67 3.35 1.33 -10.54
CA ARG A 67 2.23 2.27 -10.33
C ARG A 67 2.46 3.18 -9.14
N GLU A 68 2.11 4.45 -9.32
CA GLU A 68 2.21 5.49 -8.30
C GLU A 68 0.89 5.68 -7.56
N TYR A 69 0.98 5.90 -6.25
CA TYR A 69 -0.15 6.09 -5.34
C TYR A 69 0.11 7.34 -4.49
N THR A 70 -0.80 8.30 -4.55
CA THR A 70 -0.70 9.56 -3.80
C THR A 70 -1.59 9.52 -2.56
N PHE A 71 -0.98 9.76 -1.40
CA PHE A 71 -1.65 9.89 -0.11
C PHE A 71 -2.13 11.34 0.07
N LEU A 72 -3.44 11.56 0.00
CA LEU A 72 -4.03 12.90 0.11
C LEU A 72 -4.69 13.17 1.47
N THR A 73 -5.06 12.10 2.17
CA THR A 73 -5.79 12.16 3.44
C THR A 73 -5.15 11.23 4.45
N PRO A 74 -5.45 11.40 5.76
CA PRO A 74 -5.07 10.42 6.78
C PRO A 74 -5.62 9.02 6.47
N PRO A 75 -5.07 7.97 7.13
CA PRO A 75 -5.60 6.62 7.08
C PRO A 75 -7.08 6.56 7.45
N ALA A 76 -7.76 5.54 6.94
CA ALA A 76 -9.15 5.29 7.31
C ALA A 76 -9.26 4.90 8.79
N HIS A 77 -10.18 5.55 9.52
CA HIS A 77 -10.56 5.22 10.90
C HIS A 77 -12.04 4.85 11.05
N ASP A 78 -12.79 4.87 9.94
CA ASP A 78 -14.16 4.38 9.91
C ASP A 78 -14.17 2.86 10.09
N ALA A 79 -14.96 2.36 11.04
CA ALA A 79 -14.93 0.96 11.46
C ALA A 79 -15.39 0.01 10.34
N ASP A 80 -16.35 0.42 9.51
CA ASP A 80 -16.85 -0.41 8.42
C ASP A 80 -15.82 -0.52 7.30
N VAL A 81 -15.21 0.60 6.93
CA VAL A 81 -14.13 0.65 5.93
C VAL A 81 -12.90 -0.13 6.41
N GLN A 82 -12.51 0.04 7.68
CA GLN A 82 -11.40 -0.72 8.25
C GLN A 82 -11.66 -2.22 8.21
N THR A 83 -12.84 -2.66 8.66
CA THR A 83 -13.22 -4.09 8.65
C THR A 83 -13.18 -4.65 7.24
N MET A 84 -13.64 -3.88 6.25
CA MET A 84 -13.61 -4.29 4.84
C MET A 84 -12.17 -4.41 4.32
N ILE A 85 -11.31 -3.44 4.63
CA ILE A 85 -9.91 -3.40 4.22
C ILE A 85 -9.10 -4.54 4.87
N GLU A 86 -9.29 -4.79 6.17
CA GLU A 86 -8.62 -5.86 6.90
C GLU A 86 -9.03 -7.24 6.36
N ALA A 87 -10.32 -7.44 6.11
CA ALA A 87 -10.80 -8.68 5.50
C ALA A 87 -10.16 -8.91 4.12
N MET A 88 -9.96 -7.85 3.32
CA MET A 88 -9.30 -7.96 2.01
C MET A 88 -7.83 -8.33 2.17
N ALA A 89 -7.14 -7.72 3.13
CA ALA A 89 -5.75 -8.08 3.42
C ALA A 89 -5.62 -9.56 3.81
N VAL A 90 -6.52 -10.08 4.64
CA VAL A 90 -6.58 -11.52 4.99
C VAL A 90 -6.79 -12.37 3.75
N ASN A 91 -7.74 -12.02 2.88
CA ASN A 91 -8.00 -12.76 1.63
C ASN A 91 -6.80 -12.75 0.67
N CYS A 92 -6.01 -11.67 0.67
CA CYS A 92 -4.78 -11.56 -0.09
C CYS A 92 -3.57 -12.24 0.58
N GLY A 93 -3.77 -13.01 1.66
CA GLY A 93 -2.72 -13.79 2.32
C GLY A 93 -1.90 -13.01 3.36
N LEU A 94 -2.35 -11.82 3.78
CA LEU A 94 -1.73 -11.02 4.83
C LEU A 94 -2.35 -11.25 6.22
N ASN A 95 -2.77 -12.48 6.52
CA ASN A 95 -3.41 -12.89 7.78
C ASN A 95 -2.61 -12.60 9.06
N ILE A 96 -1.32 -12.32 8.95
CA ILE A 96 -0.40 -11.97 10.04
C ILE A 96 0.35 -10.66 9.78
N ALA A 97 -0.14 -9.84 8.85
CA ALA A 97 0.46 -8.55 8.59
C ALA A 97 0.17 -7.55 9.71
N VAL A 98 1.13 -6.68 9.93
CA VAL A 98 1.01 -5.59 10.91
C VAL A 98 0.49 -4.36 10.19
N ASP A 99 -0.59 -3.78 10.69
CA ASP A 99 -1.05 -2.48 10.21
C ASP A 99 -0.09 -1.38 10.70
N VAL A 100 0.49 -0.64 9.76
CA VAL A 100 1.46 0.43 10.01
C VAL A 100 0.97 1.79 9.51
N SER A 101 -0.33 1.92 9.21
CA SER A 101 -0.91 3.07 8.53
C SER A 101 -0.66 4.40 9.25
N ASP A 102 -0.87 4.43 10.57
CA ASP A 102 -0.76 5.67 11.37
C ASP A 102 0.70 6.13 11.47
N LEU A 103 1.60 5.16 11.60
CA LEU A 103 3.04 5.39 11.59
C LEU A 103 3.52 5.94 10.23
N TRP A 104 3.00 5.37 9.15
CA TRP A 104 3.25 5.85 7.78
C TRP A 104 2.72 7.26 7.54
N TRP A 105 1.51 7.56 8.01
CA TRP A 105 0.95 8.90 7.89
C TRP A 105 1.76 9.93 8.68
N LYS A 106 2.20 9.57 9.89
CA LYS A 106 3.10 10.42 10.68
C LYS A 106 4.39 10.71 9.93
N ALA A 107 4.95 9.73 9.24
CA ALA A 107 6.14 9.92 8.42
C ALA A 107 5.91 10.78 7.18
N ILE A 108 4.72 10.72 6.56
CA ILE A 108 4.33 11.63 5.48
C ILE A 108 4.27 13.08 6.00
N LEU A 109 3.70 13.29 7.19
CA LEU A 109 3.55 14.63 7.76
C LEU A 109 4.85 15.25 8.30
N HIS A 110 5.77 14.41 8.79
CA HIS A 110 6.93 14.89 9.57
C HIS A 110 8.28 14.42 9.02
N GLY A 111 8.28 13.64 7.93
CA GLY A 111 9.47 13.03 7.36
C GLY A 111 9.74 11.60 7.87
N PRO A 112 10.64 10.87 7.20
CA PRO A 112 10.90 9.45 7.46
C PRO A 112 11.48 9.15 8.84
N ASP A 113 12.06 10.14 9.53
CA ASP A 113 12.63 10.00 10.88
C ASP A 113 11.60 9.54 11.93
N ALA A 114 10.32 9.65 11.62
CA ALA A 114 9.24 9.14 12.45
C ALA A 114 9.08 7.61 12.38
N LEU A 115 9.74 6.93 11.45
CA LEU A 115 9.65 5.48 11.24
C LEU A 115 10.71 4.71 12.03
N PRO A 116 10.40 3.49 12.49
CA PRO A 116 11.41 2.59 13.04
C PRO A 116 12.37 2.10 11.93
N ASP A 117 13.61 1.78 12.30
CA ASP A 117 14.66 1.33 11.38
C ASP A 117 14.25 0.15 10.48
N THR A 118 13.36 -0.72 10.96
CA THR A 118 12.85 -1.88 10.19
C THR A 118 12.02 -1.46 8.98
N ASP A 119 11.35 -0.31 9.04
CA ASP A 119 10.56 0.22 7.92
C ASP A 119 11.42 1.10 7.00
N LEU A 120 12.44 1.77 7.55
CA LEU A 120 13.42 2.53 6.76
C LEU A 120 14.23 1.65 5.80
N ALA A 121 14.59 0.43 6.22
CA ALA A 121 15.37 -0.49 5.40
C ALA A 121 14.65 -0.92 4.11
N VAL A 122 13.32 -1.09 4.17
CA VAL A 122 12.48 -1.41 2.99
C VAL A 122 12.48 -0.27 1.97
N MET A 123 12.72 0.96 2.43
CA MET A 123 12.62 2.19 1.63
C MET A 123 13.97 2.71 1.14
N MET A 124 15.05 2.35 1.82
CA MET A 124 16.44 2.71 1.49
C MET A 124 17.14 1.67 0.62
N CYS A 125 16.53 0.51 0.36
CA CYS A 125 17.11 -0.48 -0.53
C CYS A 125 17.17 0.05 -1.97
N PRO A 126 18.37 0.23 -2.57
CA PRO A 126 18.46 0.49 -4.00
C PRO A 126 17.91 -0.75 -4.72
N GLN A 127 16.91 -0.50 -5.57
CA GLN A 127 16.29 -1.39 -6.54
C GLN A 127 17.01 -2.75 -6.69
N ARG A 128 16.35 -3.88 -6.35
CA ARG A 128 16.74 -5.15 -6.99
C ARG A 128 16.54 -4.92 -8.49
N THR A 129 17.64 -4.75 -9.20
CA THR A 129 17.66 -4.71 -10.67
C THR A 129 16.85 -5.90 -11.19
N PRO A 130 15.95 -5.70 -12.16
CA PRO A 130 15.31 -6.83 -12.82
C PRO A 130 16.41 -7.75 -13.37
N PRO A 131 16.22 -9.08 -13.36
CA PRO A 131 17.21 -9.99 -13.92
C PRO A 131 17.46 -9.57 -15.37
N THR A 132 18.71 -9.19 -15.67
CA THR A 132 19.17 -8.92 -17.02
C THR A 132 18.84 -10.14 -17.86
N ALA A 133 17.82 -10.03 -18.71
CA ALA A 133 17.53 -11.03 -19.71
C ALA A 133 18.75 -11.09 -20.64
N ARG A 134 19.59 -12.12 -20.45
CA ARG A 134 20.55 -12.54 -21.47
C ARG A 134 19.74 -13.16 -22.61
N GLY A 135 19.79 -12.53 -23.77
CA GLY A 135 19.39 -13.06 -25.07
C GLY A 135 20.26 -12.41 -26.13
#